data_AF-A0A1D8A8C5-F1
#
_entry.id   AF-A0A1D8A8C5-F1
#
_cell.length_a   1.000
_cell.length_b   1.000
_cell.length_c   1.000
_cell.angle_alpha   90.00
_cell.angle_beta   90.00
_cell.angle_gamma   90.00
#
_symmetry.space_group_name_H-M   'P 1'
#
loop_
_entity.id
_entity.type
_entity.pdbx_description
1 polymer ?
#
loop_
_entity_poly.entity_id
_entity_poly.type
_entity_poly.pdbx_seq_one_letter_code
_entity_poly.pdbx_strand_id
1 'polypeptide(L)'
;MSSIRPYRASALLAIFAVAACHSASDGLPGDPADHRPWNGIAVTETVHFVGTEPFWGGQVASSRLTYTTPDNAEGETVPVTRFAGRGGVSFSGKLSGGAATLAVTPSVCSDGMSDTRYPFTITLQIGEETRQGCGWTDRSPRTGSN
;
A
#
# COMPACT_ATOMS: atom_id res chain seq x y z
N MET A 1 -23.69 -55.88 56.99
CA MET A 1 -24.15 -54.57 56.43
C MET A 1 -24.01 -53.51 57.50
N SER A 2 -23.19 -52.48 57.30
CA SER A 2 -23.06 -51.34 58.22
C SER A 2 -23.05 -50.02 57.44
N SER A 3 -24.02 -49.17 57.79
CA SER A 3 -24.01 -47.70 57.88
C SER A 3 -23.57 -46.80 56.70
N ILE A 4 -24.56 -46.30 55.94
CA ILE A 4 -25.03 -44.89 55.84
C ILE A 4 -23.99 -43.71 55.87
N ARG A 5 -23.83 -43.07 54.68
CA ARG A 5 -23.82 -41.60 54.29
C ARG A 5 -22.87 -40.58 54.99
N PRO A 6 -22.68 -39.32 54.50
CA PRO A 6 -22.89 -38.68 53.17
C PRO A 6 -21.82 -37.61 52.74
N TYR A 7 -22.03 -37.02 51.54
CA TYR A 7 -21.55 -35.72 50.99
C TYR A 7 -20.02 -35.48 50.85
N ARG A 8 -19.60 -35.04 49.66
CA ARG A 8 -19.32 -33.61 49.35
C ARG A 8 -18.86 -33.44 47.90
N ALA A 9 -19.48 -32.48 47.24
CA ALA A 9 -19.07 -31.97 45.93
C ALA A 9 -17.69 -31.31 46.03
N SER A 10 -16.83 -31.56 45.05
CA SER A 10 -15.68 -30.71 44.75
C SER A 10 -15.41 -30.77 43.24
N ALA A 11 -15.97 -29.81 42.52
CA ALA A 11 -15.52 -29.46 41.18
C ALA A 11 -14.10 -28.86 41.30
N LEU A 12 -13.11 -29.52 40.70
CA LEU A 12 -11.75 -28.98 40.60
C LEU A 12 -11.62 -28.19 39.29
N LEU A 13 -11.67 -26.88 39.46
CA LEU A 13 -11.28 -25.84 38.52
C LEU A 13 -9.85 -25.40 38.87
N ALA A 14 -8.88 -25.52 37.96
CA ALA A 14 -7.60 -24.77 38.02
C ALA A 14 -6.87 -24.81 36.66
N ILE A 15 -7.10 -23.81 35.80
CA ILE A 15 -6.22 -22.66 35.50
C ILE A 15 -5.13 -22.98 34.45
N PHE A 16 -5.48 -22.79 33.18
CA PHE A 16 -4.53 -22.50 32.11
C PHE A 16 -4.14 -21.02 32.24
N ALA A 17 -2.99 -20.72 32.83
CA ALA A 17 -2.43 -19.38 32.82
C ALA A 17 -1.62 -19.18 31.52
N VAL A 18 -2.29 -18.80 30.42
CA VAL A 18 -1.60 -18.23 29.26
C VAL A 18 -1.46 -16.72 29.50
N ALA A 19 -0.50 -16.35 30.34
CA ALA A 19 -0.06 -14.97 30.46
C ALA A 19 1.01 -14.70 29.40
N ALA A 20 0.58 -14.37 28.18
CA ALA A 20 1.46 -13.81 27.15
C ALA A 20 0.82 -12.54 26.57
N CYS A 21 0.64 -11.52 27.40
CA CYS A 21 0.53 -10.14 26.89
C CYS A 21 1.96 -9.61 26.70
N HIS A 22 2.55 -9.83 25.53
CA HIS A 22 3.67 -9.02 25.08
C HIS A 22 3.09 -7.80 24.36
N SER A 23 3.26 -6.61 24.94
CA SER A 23 2.99 -5.34 24.24
C SER A 23 4.00 -5.19 23.11
N ALA A 24 3.61 -5.62 21.92
CA ALA A 24 4.39 -5.47 20.70
C ALA A 24 4.28 -4.01 20.20
N SER A 25 5.04 -3.10 20.81
CA SER A 25 5.11 -1.70 20.36
C SER A 25 6.54 -1.17 20.22
N ASP A 26 7.56 -1.82 20.79
CA ASP A 26 8.93 -1.27 20.86
C ASP A 26 9.81 -1.48 19.59
N GLY A 27 9.22 -1.80 18.44
CA GLY A 27 10.02 -2.17 17.25
C GLY A 27 9.46 -1.80 15.87
N LEU A 28 8.31 -1.12 15.80
CA LEU A 28 7.77 -0.68 14.51
C LEU A 28 8.26 0.74 14.18
N PRO A 29 8.82 0.98 12.98
CA PRO A 29 9.15 2.34 12.55
C PRO A 29 7.88 3.18 12.42
N GLY A 30 7.90 4.38 13.01
CA GLY A 30 6.79 5.34 13.03
C GLY A 30 6.13 5.49 14.41
N ASP A 31 5.57 6.67 14.67
CA ASP A 31 4.82 6.92 15.91
C ASP A 31 3.44 6.24 15.83
N PRO A 32 3.12 5.24 16.68
CA PRO A 32 1.81 4.58 16.65
C PRO A 32 0.65 5.53 16.99
N ALA A 33 0.91 6.66 17.66
CA ALA A 33 -0.09 7.68 17.97
C ALA A 33 -0.34 8.68 16.83
N ASP A 34 0.48 8.69 15.78
CA ASP A 34 0.30 9.62 14.65
C ASP A 34 -0.76 9.08 13.67
N HIS A 35 -1.98 9.61 13.76
CA HIS A 35 -3.11 9.26 12.89
C HIS A 35 -3.25 10.16 11.65
N ARG A 36 -2.30 11.07 11.40
CA ARG A 36 -2.43 12.02 10.28
C ARG A 36 -2.21 11.31 8.95
N PRO A 37 -3.03 11.63 7.93
CA PRO A 37 -2.75 11.21 6.56
C PRO A 37 -1.42 11.75 6.07
N TRP A 38 -0.70 10.96 5.29
CA TRP A 38 0.48 11.41 4.57
C TRP A 38 0.10 12.46 3.52
N ASN A 39 0.87 13.55 3.50
CA ASN A 39 0.61 14.73 2.67
C ASN A 39 1.79 15.09 1.76
N GLY A 40 2.71 14.16 1.50
CA GLY A 40 3.89 14.40 0.66
C GLY A 40 3.61 14.57 -0.84
N ILE A 41 2.39 14.28 -1.30
CA ILE A 41 1.89 14.63 -2.63
C ILE A 41 0.57 15.39 -2.47
N ALA A 42 0.55 16.66 -2.86
CA ALA A 42 -0.65 17.49 -2.81
C ALA A 42 -1.70 17.05 -3.84
N VAL A 43 -2.97 17.37 -3.59
CA VAL A 43 -4.10 17.02 -4.48
C VAL A 43 -3.96 17.65 -5.88
N THR A 44 -3.23 18.76 -5.99
CA THR A 44 -3.00 19.49 -7.24
C THR A 44 -1.79 18.98 -8.01
N GLU A 45 -0.98 18.07 -7.46
CA GLU A 45 0.19 17.54 -8.14
C GLU A 45 -0.18 16.42 -9.11
N THR A 46 0.55 16.37 -10.22
CA THR A 46 0.53 15.21 -11.13
C THR A 46 1.51 14.17 -10.63
N VAL A 47 1.02 12.94 -10.47
CA VAL A 47 1.87 11.77 -10.21
C VAL A 47 2.17 11.10 -11.53
N HIS A 48 3.44 11.02 -11.90
CA HIS A 48 3.91 10.22 -13.04
C HIS A 48 4.45 8.89 -12.55
N PHE A 49 4.29 7.83 -13.35
CA PHE A 49 4.79 6.51 -13.02
C PHE A 49 5.20 5.70 -14.25
N VAL A 50 6.17 4.80 -14.04
CA VAL A 50 6.70 3.87 -15.04
C VAL A 50 6.99 2.51 -14.40
N GLY A 51 6.85 1.44 -15.17
CA GLY A 51 7.31 0.09 -14.82
C GLY A 51 8.04 -0.55 -15.99
N THR A 52 9.02 -1.39 -15.70
CA THR A 52 9.97 -1.88 -16.70
C THR A 52 9.63 -3.24 -17.29
N GLU A 53 9.00 -4.16 -16.56
CA GLU A 53 8.64 -5.48 -17.10
C GLU A 53 7.26 -5.99 -16.65
N PRO A 54 6.31 -6.20 -17.58
CA PRO A 54 6.31 -5.62 -18.94
C PRO A 54 6.45 -4.09 -18.87
N PHE A 55 6.78 -3.41 -19.97
CA PHE A 55 6.78 -1.94 -19.96
C PHE A 55 5.34 -1.41 -19.79
N TRP A 56 5.16 -0.46 -18.87
CA TRP A 56 3.91 0.27 -18.67
C TRP A 56 4.19 1.60 -17.98
N GLY A 57 3.21 2.49 -17.96
CA GLY A 57 3.35 3.76 -17.27
C GLY A 57 2.09 4.58 -17.29
N GLY A 58 2.25 5.87 -17.05
CA GLY A 58 1.16 6.82 -17.12
C GLY A 58 1.26 7.91 -16.08
N GLN A 59 0.10 8.48 -15.77
CA GLN A 59 -0.01 9.54 -14.78
C GLN A 59 -1.36 9.59 -14.10
N VAL A 60 -1.40 10.20 -12.91
CA VAL A 60 -2.62 10.64 -12.25
C VAL A 60 -2.62 12.16 -12.17
N ALA A 61 -3.63 12.80 -12.77
CA ALA A 61 -3.85 14.24 -12.71
C ALA A 61 -5.34 14.54 -12.65
N SER A 62 -5.74 15.56 -11.88
CA SER A 62 -7.14 16.01 -11.81
C SER A 62 -8.16 14.87 -11.55
N SER A 63 -7.84 13.96 -10.64
CA SER A 63 -8.64 12.76 -10.32
C SER A 63 -8.90 11.83 -11.51
N ARG A 64 -7.99 11.79 -12.49
CA ARG A 64 -8.00 10.85 -13.60
C ARG A 64 -6.68 10.10 -13.65
N LEU A 65 -6.74 8.78 -13.78
CA LEU A 65 -5.61 7.92 -14.10
C LEU A 65 -5.58 7.72 -15.61
N THR A 66 -4.45 8.05 -16.23
CA THR A 66 -4.13 7.62 -17.59
C THR A 66 -3.09 6.52 -17.49
N TYR A 67 -3.40 5.35 -18.03
CA TYR A 67 -2.57 4.16 -18.00
C TYR A 67 -2.13 3.79 -19.42
N THR A 68 -0.83 3.63 -19.65
CA THR A 68 -0.24 3.36 -20.98
C THR A 68 0.56 2.07 -20.99
N THR A 69 0.60 1.45 -22.16
CA THR A 69 1.45 0.30 -22.49
C THR A 69 2.08 0.51 -23.87
N PRO A 70 3.12 -0.24 -24.25
CA PRO A 70 3.66 -0.19 -25.61
C PRO A 70 2.61 -0.40 -26.71
N ASP A 71 1.64 -1.29 -26.47
CA ASP A 71 0.56 -1.59 -27.41
C ASP A 71 -0.57 -0.55 -27.40
N ASN A 72 -0.65 0.30 -26.37
CA ASN A 72 -1.64 1.35 -26.23
C ASN A 72 -0.99 2.65 -25.73
N ALA A 73 -0.27 3.33 -26.62
CA ALA A 73 0.46 4.55 -26.32
C ALA A 73 -0.45 5.76 -26.03
N GLU A 74 -1.67 5.81 -26.60
CA GLU A 74 -2.68 6.84 -26.27
C GLU A 74 -3.18 6.68 -24.83
N GLY A 75 -3.19 5.45 -24.33
CA GLY A 75 -3.53 5.11 -22.97
C GLY A 75 -5.02 5.02 -22.69
N GLU A 76 -5.36 4.33 -21.61
CA GLU A 76 -6.70 4.26 -21.07
C GLU A 76 -6.86 5.30 -19.96
N THR A 77 -7.81 6.22 -20.09
CA THR A 77 -8.04 7.28 -19.10
C THR A 77 -9.36 7.09 -18.36
N VAL A 78 -9.27 6.91 -17.04
CA VAL A 78 -10.42 6.59 -16.18
C VAL A 78 -10.48 7.52 -14.96
N PRO A 79 -11.68 7.84 -14.43
CA PRO A 79 -11.78 8.56 -13.18
C PRO A 79 -11.27 7.71 -12.01
N VAL A 80 -10.65 8.34 -11.03
CA VAL A 80 -10.14 7.68 -9.82
C VAL A 80 -10.53 8.42 -8.55
N THR A 81 -10.65 7.67 -7.46
CA THR A 81 -10.81 8.21 -6.11
C THR A 81 -9.45 8.19 -5.41
N ARG A 82 -9.04 9.33 -4.83
CA ARG A 82 -7.81 9.47 -4.06
C ARG A 82 -8.06 9.10 -2.60
N PHE A 83 -7.17 8.32 -2.01
CA PHE A 83 -7.10 8.06 -0.57
C PHE A 83 -5.69 8.36 -0.05
N ALA A 84 -5.57 9.15 1.01
CA ALA A 84 -4.29 9.38 1.68
C ALA A 84 -4.23 8.55 2.96
N GLY A 85 -3.37 7.52 2.96
CA GLY A 85 -3.05 6.73 4.15
C GLY A 85 -1.87 7.34 4.90
N ARG A 86 -1.42 6.67 5.97
CA ARG A 86 -0.25 7.11 6.76
C ARG A 86 1.08 6.91 6.03
N GLY A 87 1.13 5.95 5.11
CA GLY A 87 2.35 5.54 4.39
C GLY A 87 2.39 5.94 2.93
N GLY A 88 1.49 6.81 2.46
CA GLY A 88 1.42 7.15 1.04
C GLY A 88 0.03 7.58 0.59
N VAL A 89 -0.13 7.69 -0.73
CA VAL A 89 -1.42 7.97 -1.38
C VAL A 89 -1.78 6.81 -2.31
N SER A 90 -3.06 6.47 -2.41
CA SER A 90 -3.57 5.55 -3.41
C SER A 90 -4.67 6.17 -4.26
N PHE A 91 -4.83 5.62 -5.46
CA PHE A 91 -5.85 6.00 -6.43
C PHE A 91 -6.56 4.74 -6.90
N SER A 92 -7.88 4.69 -6.74
CA SER A 92 -8.68 3.53 -7.13
C SER A 92 -9.71 3.89 -8.20
N GLY A 93 -9.85 3.02 -9.19
CA GLY A 93 -10.77 3.17 -10.32
C GLY A 93 -11.03 1.83 -11.00
N LYS A 94 -11.42 1.87 -12.27
CA LYS A 94 -11.65 0.66 -13.08
C LYS A 94 -11.05 0.87 -14.46
N LEU A 95 -10.08 0.03 -14.81
CA LEU A 95 -9.52 -0.09 -16.16
C LEU A 95 -10.21 -1.24 -16.91
N SER A 96 -9.93 -1.38 -18.21
CA SER A 96 -10.40 -2.47 -19.05
C SER A 96 -10.04 -3.85 -18.49
N GLY A 97 -8.84 -3.98 -17.91
CA GLY A 97 -8.37 -5.20 -17.24
C GLY A 97 -9.01 -5.48 -15.87
N GLY A 98 -9.81 -4.57 -15.31
CA GLY A 98 -10.53 -4.79 -14.05
C GLY A 98 -10.45 -3.62 -13.07
N ALA A 99 -10.79 -3.90 -11.81
CA ALA A 99 -10.62 -2.92 -10.73
C ALA A 99 -9.13 -2.57 -10.60
N ALA A 100 -8.83 -1.27 -10.57
CA ALA A 100 -7.46 -0.78 -10.55
C ALA A 100 -7.18 -0.02 -9.25
N THR A 101 -6.05 -0.30 -8.61
CA THR A 101 -5.53 0.49 -7.48
C THR A 101 -4.06 0.79 -7.70
N LEU A 102 -3.72 2.08 -7.81
CA LEU A 102 -2.36 2.58 -7.85
C LEU A 102 -1.97 3.07 -6.45
N ALA A 103 -0.99 2.43 -5.81
CA ALA A 103 -0.40 2.90 -4.56
C ALA A 103 0.92 3.62 -4.83
N VAL A 104 1.12 4.76 -4.18
CA VAL A 104 2.31 5.61 -4.27
C VAL A 104 2.91 5.75 -2.86
N THR A 105 4.05 5.12 -2.67
CA THR A 105 4.74 5.02 -1.37
C THR A 105 6.01 5.87 -1.40
N PRO A 106 6.27 6.72 -0.38
CA PRO A 106 7.51 7.50 -0.26
C PRO A 106 8.68 6.55 0.06
N SER A 107 9.34 6.08 -0.99
CA SER A 107 10.50 5.21 -0.92
C SER A 107 11.28 5.34 -2.22
N VAL A 108 12.60 5.51 -2.10
CA VAL A 108 13.49 5.60 -3.26
C VAL A 108 13.34 4.35 -4.11
N CYS A 109 13.12 4.54 -5.41
CA CYS A 109 12.93 3.50 -6.40
C CYS A 109 13.97 3.64 -7.52
N SER A 110 14.43 2.50 -8.04
CA SER A 110 15.26 2.39 -9.24
C SER A 110 14.50 1.55 -10.25
N ASP A 111 14.50 1.97 -11.51
CA ASP A 111 13.90 1.19 -12.60
C ASP A 111 14.77 0.01 -13.04
N GLY A 112 16.00 -0.09 -12.50
CA GLY A 112 16.95 -1.18 -12.78
C GLY A 112 17.63 -1.08 -14.15
N MET A 113 17.28 -0.08 -14.95
CA MET A 113 17.74 0.10 -16.33
C MET A 113 18.56 1.37 -16.51
N SER A 114 18.44 2.32 -15.58
CA SER A 114 19.15 3.60 -15.60
C SER A 114 19.73 3.94 -14.23
N ASP A 115 20.58 4.97 -14.19
CA ASP A 115 21.01 5.59 -12.93
C ASP A 115 19.94 6.51 -12.32
N THR A 116 18.73 6.53 -12.90
CA THR A 116 17.61 7.31 -12.38
C THR A 116 17.21 6.81 -10.99
N ARG A 117 16.97 7.75 -10.08
CA ARG A 117 16.37 7.55 -8.77
C ARG A 117 15.05 8.29 -8.72
N TYR A 118 14.01 7.56 -8.39
CA TYR A 118 12.66 8.07 -8.27
C TYR A 118 12.30 8.19 -6.78
N PRO A 119 11.60 9.24 -6.36
CA PRO A 119 11.25 9.44 -4.96
C PRO A 119 10.13 8.52 -4.47
N PHE A 120 9.37 7.90 -5.38
CA PHE A 120 8.25 7.03 -5.03
C PHE A 120 8.39 5.63 -5.62
N THR A 121 8.00 4.65 -4.81
CA THR A 121 7.72 3.28 -5.26
C THR A 121 6.25 3.19 -5.61
N ILE A 122 5.95 2.56 -6.74
CA ILE A 122 4.61 2.38 -7.28
C ILE A 122 4.23 0.91 -7.23
N THR A 123 3.05 0.63 -6.71
CA THR A 123 2.40 -0.68 -6.86
C THR A 123 1.07 -0.47 -7.55
N LEU A 124 0.89 -1.08 -8.72
CA LEU A 124 -0.36 -1.04 -9.49
C LEU A 124 -1.00 -2.43 -9.48
N GLN A 125 -2.19 -2.52 -8.91
CA GLN A 125 -3.05 -3.70 -9.04
C GLN A 125 -4.08 -3.45 -10.15
N ILE A 126 -4.25 -4.39 -11.08
CA ILE A 126 -5.35 -4.41 -12.06
C ILE A 126 -5.97 -5.81 -12.04
N GLY A 127 -7.19 -5.92 -11.53
CA GLY A 127 -7.80 -7.24 -11.30
C GLY A 127 -6.94 -8.05 -10.33
N GLU A 128 -6.40 -9.17 -10.80
CA GLU A 128 -5.50 -10.04 -10.04
C GLU A 128 -4.01 -9.75 -10.27
N GLU A 129 -3.67 -8.95 -11.27
CA GLU A 129 -2.28 -8.64 -11.62
C GLU A 129 -1.72 -7.52 -10.74
N THR A 130 -0.57 -7.78 -10.10
CA THR A 130 0.24 -6.76 -9.42
C THR A 130 1.45 -6.39 -10.27
N ARG A 131 1.72 -5.10 -10.41
CA ARG A 131 2.88 -4.56 -11.11
C ARG A 131 3.64 -3.60 -10.20
N GLN A 132 4.97 -3.65 -10.27
CA GLN A 132 5.86 -2.76 -9.54
C GLN A 132 6.47 -1.73 -10.48
N GLY A 133 6.65 -0.52 -9.99
CA GLY A 133 7.20 0.59 -10.76
C GLY A 133 7.75 1.70 -9.89
N CYS A 134 8.20 2.76 -10.54
CA CYS A 134 8.71 3.96 -9.91
C CYS A 134 7.88 5.18 -10.29
N GLY A 135 7.85 6.20 -9.43
CA GLY A 135 7.05 7.41 -9.67
C GLY A 135 7.68 8.70 -9.16
N TRP A 136 7.20 9.81 -9.69
CA TRP A 136 7.66 11.16 -9.36
C TRP A 136 6.55 12.21 -9.52
N THR A 137 6.76 13.41 -9.00
CA THR A 137 5.95 14.61 -9.28
C THR A 137 6.89 15.76 -9.66
N ASP A 138 6.35 16.90 -10.11
CA ASP A 138 7.19 18.08 -10.37
C ASP A 138 7.86 18.63 -9.10
N ARG A 139 7.22 18.47 -7.94
CA ARG A 139 7.75 18.91 -6.64
C ARG A 139 8.72 17.90 -6.02
N SER A 140 8.59 16.64 -6.41
CA SER A 140 9.50 15.55 -6.05
C SER A 140 10.02 14.92 -7.34
N PRO A 141 10.97 15.58 -8.03
CA PRO A 141 11.47 15.12 -9.32
C PRO A 141 12.34 13.87 -9.14
N ARG A 142 12.36 13.02 -10.18
CA ARG A 142 13.39 11.99 -10.33
C ARG A 142 14.76 12.63 -10.55
N THR A 143 15.82 12.00 -10.04
CA THR A 143 17.21 12.46 -10.18
C THR A 143 18.04 11.43 -10.94
N GLY A 144 19.13 11.83 -11.59
CA GLY A 144 19.97 10.96 -12.43
C GLY A 144 19.99 11.38 -13.89
N SER A 145 21.00 10.92 -14.64
CA SER A 145 21.17 11.23 -16.06
C SER A 145 20.30 10.34 -16.94
N ASN A 146 19.61 10.98 -17.89
CA ASN A 146 18.67 10.39 -18.85
C ASN A 146 19.38 9.75 -20.04
#